data_AF-K9AGP6-F1
#
_entry.id   AF-K9AGP6-F1
#
_cell.length_a   1.000
_cell.length_b   1.000
_cell.length_c   1.000
_cell.angle_alpha   90.00
_cell.angle_beta   90.00
_cell.angle_gamma   90.00
#
_symmetry.space_group_name_H-M   'P 1'
#
loop_
_entity.id
_entity.type
_entity.pdbx_description
1 polymer ?
#
loop_
_entity_poly.entity_id
_entity_poly.type
_entity_poly.pdbx_seq_one_letter_code
_entity_poly.pdbx_strand_id
1 'polypeptide(L)'
;MIRGRPPEFDREHALLEAARLFWRRGYSGTSTRALTAAIGISSSSLYSAFGSKAGLFAEAVEVYADRYAEIYRSAVAADSIGEVVDELLRESVIEFTQDPAEHPGCMVTSAIMTDSAETIEAAGHIAAMQEEGARLLEERFARGLAAGELVAGSSPTALADAVQAVWHGLSAQSNQGVGRDRLLAAAGIATHALKQTYTAVG
;
A
#
# COMPACT_ATOMS: atom_id res chain seq x y z
N MET A 1 -11.91 24.08 39.19
CA MET A 1 -10.93 23.03 38.82
C MET A 1 -11.07 22.81 37.32
N ILE A 2 -10.09 23.27 36.53
CA ILE A 2 -10.08 23.05 35.08
C ILE A 2 -9.69 21.58 34.90
N ARG A 3 -10.65 20.73 34.52
CA ARG A 3 -10.36 19.38 34.01
C ARG A 3 -9.62 19.57 32.70
N GLY A 4 -8.29 19.53 32.74
CA GLY A 4 -7.46 19.54 31.55
C GLY A 4 -7.94 18.41 30.65
N ARG A 5 -8.45 18.76 29.46
CA ARG A 5 -8.69 17.82 28.38
C ARG A 5 -7.38 17.04 28.21
N PRO A 6 -7.38 15.70 28.30
CA PRO A 6 -6.16 14.94 28.07
C PRO A 6 -5.60 15.34 26.71
N PRO A 7 -4.27 15.38 26.54
CA PRO A 7 -3.67 15.71 25.25
C PRO A 7 -4.33 14.84 24.18
N GLU A 8 -4.84 15.50 23.15
CA GLU A 8 -5.42 14.83 21.99
C GLU A 8 -4.29 13.96 21.42
N PHE A 9 -4.45 12.64 21.50
CA PHE A 9 -3.41 11.73 21.04
C PHE A 9 -3.32 11.83 19.52
N ASP A 10 -2.11 11.66 18.98
CA ASP A 10 -1.90 11.67 17.53
C ASP A 10 -2.65 10.47 16.92
N ARG A 11 -3.77 10.76 16.24
CA ARG A 11 -4.63 9.73 15.65
C ARG A 11 -3.92 9.02 14.51
N GLU A 12 -3.14 9.72 13.69
CA GLU A 12 -2.43 9.11 12.58
C GLU A 12 -1.37 8.15 13.11
N HIS A 13 -0.59 8.58 14.11
CA HIS A 13 0.35 7.70 14.79
C HIS A 13 -0.35 6.48 15.40
N ALA A 14 -1.49 6.67 16.07
CA ALA A 14 -2.26 5.57 16.64
C ALA A 14 -2.76 4.57 15.58
N LEU A 15 -3.22 5.06 14.42
CA LEU A 15 -3.65 4.23 13.31
C LEU A 15 -2.48 3.45 12.73
N LEU A 16 -1.31 4.08 12.54
CA LEU A 16 -0.10 3.40 12.09
C LEU A 16 0.35 2.32 13.06
N GLU A 17 0.38 2.57 14.38
CA GLU A 17 0.74 1.57 15.39
C GLU A 17 -0.28 0.43 15.49
N ALA A 18 -1.58 0.75 15.40
CA ALA A 18 -2.64 -0.25 15.42
C ALA A 18 -2.52 -1.17 14.21
N ALA A 19 -2.40 -0.56 13.03
CA ALA A 19 -2.14 -1.23 11.80
C ALA A 19 -0.93 -2.16 12.01
N ARG A 20 0.25 -1.67 12.47
CA ARG A 20 1.50 -2.46 12.72
C ARG A 20 1.24 -3.74 13.49
N LEU A 21 0.44 -3.64 14.54
CA LEU A 21 0.13 -4.78 15.37
C LEU A 21 -0.77 -5.78 14.66
N PHE A 22 -1.77 -5.30 13.92
CA PHE A 22 -2.64 -6.11 13.08
C PHE A 22 -1.88 -6.85 11.98
N TRP A 23 -0.86 -6.25 11.37
CA TRP A 23 0.00 -6.97 10.40
C TRP A 23 0.73 -8.14 11.02
N ARG A 24 1.39 -7.92 12.17
CA ARG A 24 2.25 -8.96 12.78
C ARG A 24 1.46 -10.12 13.36
N ARG A 25 0.24 -9.87 13.83
CA ARG A 25 -0.53 -10.84 14.64
C ARG A 25 -1.87 -11.20 14.01
N GLY A 26 -2.22 -10.59 12.88
CA GLY A 26 -3.56 -10.61 12.32
C GLY A 26 -4.57 -9.86 13.17
N TYR A 27 -5.78 -9.71 12.63
CA TYR A 27 -6.90 -9.15 13.36
C TYR A 27 -7.18 -9.99 14.61
N SER A 28 -7.49 -11.28 14.45
CA SER A 28 -7.88 -12.19 15.54
C SER A 28 -6.80 -12.34 16.63
N GLY A 29 -5.51 -12.40 16.25
CA GLY A 29 -4.38 -12.51 17.18
C GLY A 29 -4.01 -11.21 17.91
N THR A 30 -4.63 -10.09 17.55
CA THR A 30 -4.39 -8.79 18.19
C THR A 30 -5.45 -8.49 19.24
N SER A 31 -5.06 -8.41 20.51
CA SER A 31 -5.99 -8.02 21.59
C SER A 31 -6.05 -6.50 21.76
N THR A 32 -7.19 -5.97 22.23
CA THR A 32 -7.32 -4.56 22.61
C THR A 32 -6.25 -4.14 23.62
N ARG A 33 -5.86 -5.03 24.54
CA ARG A 33 -4.77 -4.76 25.51
C ARG A 33 -3.42 -4.56 24.82
N ALA A 34 -3.15 -5.33 23.77
CA ALA A 34 -1.91 -5.17 23.02
C ALA A 34 -1.95 -3.88 22.18
N LEU A 35 -3.11 -3.50 21.62
CA LEU A 35 -3.30 -2.24 20.90
C LEU A 35 -3.09 -1.03 21.82
N THR A 36 -3.75 -1.00 22.97
CA THR A 36 -3.62 0.11 23.93
C THR A 36 -2.19 0.25 24.45
N ALA A 37 -1.49 -0.86 24.67
CA ALA A 37 -0.09 -0.85 25.08
C ALA A 37 0.85 -0.35 23.96
N ALA A 38 0.60 -0.71 22.70
CA ALA A 38 1.40 -0.25 21.56
C ALA A 38 1.17 1.24 21.25
N ILE A 39 -0.09 1.68 21.28
CA ILE A 39 -0.50 3.05 20.96
C ILE A 39 -0.22 4.01 22.14
N GLY A 40 -0.13 3.49 23.37
CA GLY A 40 0.08 4.30 24.58
C GLY A 40 -1.18 5.00 25.09
N ILE A 41 -2.38 4.44 24.83
CA ILE A 41 -3.67 5.01 25.25
C ILE A 41 -4.46 4.06 26.16
N SER A 42 -5.49 4.56 26.84
CA SER A 42 -6.40 3.72 27.62
C SER A 42 -7.40 2.98 26.72
N SER A 43 -7.95 1.84 27.17
CA SER A 43 -9.03 1.16 26.44
C SER A 43 -10.25 2.06 26.24
N SER A 44 -10.57 2.91 27.23
CA SER A 44 -11.67 3.88 27.10
C SER A 44 -11.41 4.91 26.00
N SER A 45 -10.17 5.39 25.87
CA SER A 45 -9.77 6.33 24.82
C SER A 45 -9.83 5.68 23.44
N LEU A 46 -9.37 4.43 23.33
CA LEU A 46 -9.44 3.66 22.09
C LEU A 46 -10.89 3.50 21.62
N TYR A 47 -11.77 2.98 22.49
CA TYR A 47 -13.18 2.80 22.11
C TYR A 47 -13.91 4.13 21.89
N SER A 48 -13.57 5.19 22.62
CA SER A 48 -14.15 6.52 22.38
C SER A 48 -13.72 7.11 21.03
N ALA A 49 -12.54 6.78 20.53
CA ALA A 49 -11.98 7.36 19.32
C ALA A 49 -12.28 6.55 18.05
N PHE A 50 -12.38 5.23 18.17
CA PHE A 50 -12.49 4.32 17.02
C PHE A 50 -13.74 3.42 17.10
N GLY A 51 -14.54 3.53 18.16
CA GLY A 51 -15.77 2.77 18.40
C GLY A 51 -15.53 1.31 18.76
N SER A 52 -14.72 0.58 17.99
CA SER A 52 -14.44 -0.82 18.18
C SER A 52 -13.03 -1.18 17.67
N LYS A 53 -12.59 -2.41 17.94
CA LYS A 53 -11.36 -2.96 17.35
C LYS A 53 -11.48 -3.10 15.83
N ALA A 54 -12.67 -3.47 15.34
CA ALA A 54 -12.96 -3.55 13.90
C ALA A 54 -12.93 -2.16 13.24
N GLY A 55 -13.50 -1.14 13.89
CA GLY A 55 -13.44 0.25 13.41
C GLY A 55 -12.00 0.78 13.35
N LEU A 56 -11.22 0.55 14.42
CA LEU A 56 -9.79 0.87 14.42
C LEU A 56 -9.04 0.16 13.29
N PHE A 57 -9.39 -1.10 13.03
CA PHE A 57 -8.78 -1.90 11.96
C PHE A 57 -9.13 -1.38 10.57
N ALA A 58 -10.40 -1.01 10.32
CA ALA A 58 -10.83 -0.44 9.05
C ALA A 58 -10.12 0.89 8.76
N GLU A 59 -10.10 1.80 9.74
CA GLU A 59 -9.39 3.09 9.59
C GLU A 59 -7.87 2.91 9.43
N ALA A 60 -7.28 1.94 10.13
CA ALA A 60 -5.87 1.57 9.99
C ALA A 60 -5.56 1.11 8.55
N VAL A 61 -6.49 0.36 7.95
CA VAL A 61 -6.38 -0.10 6.57
C VAL A 61 -6.55 1.03 5.57
N GLU A 62 -7.48 1.94 5.83
CA GLU A 62 -7.73 3.12 5.00
C GLU A 62 -6.50 4.04 4.92
N VAL A 63 -5.92 4.45 6.07
CA VAL A 63 -4.71 5.30 6.11
C VAL A 63 -3.56 4.68 5.33
N TYR A 64 -3.43 3.36 5.43
CA TYR A 64 -2.42 2.64 4.70
C TYR A 64 -2.72 2.58 3.19
N ALA A 65 -3.96 2.27 2.80
CA ALA A 65 -4.39 2.25 1.41
C ALA A 65 -4.16 3.61 0.74
N ASP A 66 -4.44 4.70 1.45
CA ASP A 66 -4.23 6.07 0.98
C ASP A 66 -2.76 6.38 0.66
N ARG A 67 -1.80 5.85 1.43
CA ARG A 67 -0.37 6.02 1.15
C ARG A 67 0.03 5.38 -0.18
N TYR A 68 -0.48 4.19 -0.49
CA TYR A 68 -0.21 3.58 -1.79
C TYR A 68 -0.97 4.28 -2.91
N ALA A 69 -2.21 4.67 -2.68
CA ALA A 69 -2.96 5.46 -3.66
C ALA A 69 -2.19 6.74 -4.02
N GLU A 70 -1.50 7.37 -3.06
CA GLU A 70 -0.64 8.53 -3.32
C GLU A 70 0.60 8.17 -4.15
N ILE A 71 1.25 7.03 -3.90
CA ILE A 71 2.35 6.55 -4.74
C ILE A 71 1.89 6.36 -6.19
N TYR A 72 0.71 5.77 -6.41
CA TYR A 72 0.14 5.65 -7.76
C TYR A 72 -0.10 7.03 -8.39
N ARG A 73 -0.73 7.97 -7.66
CA ARG A 73 -1.00 9.33 -8.14
C ARG A 73 0.27 10.09 -8.49
N SER A 74 1.32 10.00 -7.68
CA SER A 74 2.62 10.60 -7.95
C SER A 74 3.25 10.00 -9.20
N ALA A 75 3.35 8.67 -9.26
CA ALA A 75 4.03 7.98 -10.34
C ALA A 75 3.39 8.24 -11.72
N VAL A 76 2.05 8.27 -11.82
CA VAL A 76 1.38 8.54 -13.11
C VAL A 76 1.54 9.96 -13.62
N ALA A 77 2.06 10.88 -12.79
CA ALA A 77 2.39 12.25 -13.17
C ALA A 77 3.77 12.38 -13.83
N ALA A 78 4.59 11.32 -13.86
CA ALA A 78 5.92 11.34 -14.47
C ALA A 78 5.89 11.56 -15.99
N ASP A 79 6.97 12.16 -16.50
CA ASP A 79 7.08 12.67 -17.88
C ASP A 79 7.08 11.55 -18.93
N SER A 80 7.65 10.38 -18.60
CA SER A 80 7.70 9.22 -19.50
C SER A 80 7.10 7.96 -18.90
N ILE A 81 6.60 7.05 -19.74
CA ILE A 81 6.12 5.72 -19.27
C ILE A 81 7.19 4.94 -18.50
N GLY A 82 8.46 5.06 -18.91
CA GLY A 82 9.56 4.42 -18.21
C GLY A 82 9.69 4.92 -16.77
N GLU A 83 9.55 6.22 -16.55
CA GLU A 83 9.59 6.84 -15.22
C GLU A 83 8.34 6.51 -14.40
N VAL A 84 7.16 6.45 -15.01
CA VAL A 84 5.92 6.00 -14.33
C VAL A 84 6.13 4.63 -13.69
N VAL A 85 6.68 3.67 -14.45
CA VAL A 85 6.92 2.31 -13.95
C VAL A 85 8.03 2.28 -12.91
N ASP A 86 9.14 3.00 -13.15
CA ASP A 86 10.25 3.06 -12.19
C ASP A 86 9.83 3.67 -10.86
N GLU A 87 9.20 4.84 -10.87
CA GLU A 87 8.77 5.56 -9.68
C GLU A 87 7.76 4.73 -8.88
N LEU A 88 6.74 4.17 -9.54
CA LEU A 88 5.76 3.32 -8.88
C LEU A 88 6.43 2.15 -8.16
N LEU A 89 7.27 1.38 -8.85
CA LEU A 89 7.88 0.19 -8.26
C LEU A 89 8.93 0.55 -7.19
N ARG A 90 9.73 1.59 -7.42
CA ARG A 90 10.78 2.04 -6.50
C ARG A 90 10.20 2.63 -5.22
N GLU A 91 9.26 3.56 -5.31
CA GLU A 91 8.61 4.16 -4.14
C GLU A 91 7.79 3.13 -3.38
N SER A 92 7.12 2.20 -4.10
CA SER A 92 6.43 1.09 -3.43
C SER A 92 7.40 0.19 -2.67
N VAL A 93 8.57 -0.14 -3.21
CA VAL A 93 9.59 -0.92 -2.49
C VAL A 93 10.12 -0.17 -1.27
N ILE A 94 10.36 1.14 -1.40
CA ILE A 94 10.75 1.97 -0.25
C ILE A 94 9.68 1.86 0.84
N GLU A 95 8.42 2.07 0.48
CA GLU A 95 7.27 1.97 1.39
C GLU A 95 7.15 0.56 2.01
N PHE A 96 7.23 -0.51 1.21
CA PHE A 96 7.17 -1.90 1.69
C PHE A 96 8.23 -2.27 2.72
N THR A 97 9.37 -1.58 2.70
CA THR A 97 10.59 -1.97 3.43
C THR A 97 11.05 -0.90 4.40
N GLN A 98 10.24 0.11 4.65
CA GLN A 98 10.44 1.03 5.76
C GLN A 98 10.62 0.22 7.08
N ASP A 99 11.35 0.78 8.04
CA ASP A 99 11.71 0.06 9.27
C ASP A 99 10.44 -0.53 9.91
N PRO A 100 10.40 -1.80 10.34
CA PRO A 100 9.25 -2.36 11.07
C PRO A 100 8.80 -1.56 12.31
N ALA A 101 9.67 -0.72 12.86
CA ALA A 101 9.40 0.25 13.92
C ALA A 101 8.76 1.56 13.41
N GLU A 102 8.86 1.86 12.11
CA GLU A 102 8.35 3.08 11.46
C GLU A 102 7.25 2.80 10.42
N HIS A 103 7.12 1.56 9.93
CA HIS A 103 6.19 1.20 8.89
C HIS A 103 5.94 -0.32 8.84
N PRO A 104 4.80 -0.74 8.30
CA PRO A 104 4.29 -2.03 8.69
C PRO A 104 4.37 -3.15 7.64
N GLY A 105 5.02 -2.92 6.51
CA GLY A 105 5.02 -3.87 5.38
C GLY A 105 3.68 -3.88 4.65
N CYS A 106 3.55 -4.71 3.60
CA CYS A 106 2.45 -4.56 2.66
C CYS A 106 1.15 -5.32 3.03
N MET A 107 0.00 -4.65 3.22
CA MET A 107 -1.31 -5.32 3.48
C MET A 107 -1.91 -6.02 2.27
N VAL A 108 -1.54 -5.56 1.08
CA VAL A 108 -2.35 -5.78 -0.13
C VAL A 108 -2.43 -7.25 -0.53
N THR A 109 -1.47 -8.07 -0.08
CA THR A 109 -1.44 -9.53 -0.33
C THR A 109 -1.54 -10.37 0.94
N SER A 110 -1.82 -9.80 2.10
CA SER A 110 -1.84 -10.56 3.36
C SER A 110 -3.18 -11.26 3.57
N ALA A 111 -3.23 -12.55 3.26
CA ALA A 111 -4.36 -13.45 3.56
C ALA A 111 -4.72 -13.51 5.07
N ILE A 112 -3.85 -13.00 5.94
CA ILE A 112 -4.03 -12.96 7.40
C ILE A 112 -5.19 -12.01 7.81
N MET A 113 -5.62 -11.13 6.91
CA MET A 113 -6.66 -10.13 7.20
C MET A 113 -8.09 -10.62 6.95
N THR A 114 -8.29 -11.73 6.23
CA THR A 114 -9.62 -12.18 5.78
C THR A 114 -10.26 -13.27 6.66
N ASP A 115 -9.73 -13.51 7.86
CA ASP A 115 -10.15 -14.63 8.73
C ASP A 115 -11.44 -14.35 9.54
N SER A 116 -12.17 -13.27 9.27
CA SER A 116 -13.42 -12.98 9.99
C SER A 116 -14.39 -12.08 9.22
N ALA A 117 -15.69 -12.18 9.53
CA ALA A 117 -16.71 -11.25 9.01
C ALA A 117 -16.46 -9.79 9.43
N GLU A 118 -15.68 -9.57 10.50
CA GLU A 118 -15.37 -8.24 11.05
C GLU A 118 -14.32 -7.47 10.22
N THR A 119 -13.71 -8.10 9.21
CA THR A 119 -12.66 -7.50 8.37
C THR A 119 -13.08 -7.25 6.91
N ILE A 120 -14.36 -7.47 6.59
CA ILE A 120 -14.90 -7.28 5.23
C ILE A 120 -14.70 -5.85 4.72
N GLU A 121 -14.94 -4.85 5.58
CA GLU A 121 -14.78 -3.44 5.23
C GLU A 121 -13.32 -3.11 4.83
N ALA A 122 -12.36 -3.58 5.61
CA ALA A 122 -10.93 -3.45 5.29
C ALA A 122 -10.54 -4.14 3.97
N ALA A 123 -11.08 -5.34 3.71
CA ALA A 123 -10.86 -6.01 2.43
C ALA A 123 -11.42 -5.19 1.25
N GLY A 124 -12.57 -4.54 1.44
CA GLY A 124 -13.14 -3.59 0.48
C GLY A 124 -12.22 -2.40 0.19
N HIS A 125 -11.63 -1.78 1.22
CA HIS A 125 -10.68 -0.67 1.04
C HIS A 125 -9.43 -1.09 0.25
N ILE A 126 -8.87 -2.26 0.53
CA ILE A 126 -7.71 -2.78 -0.22
C ILE A 126 -8.09 -3.04 -1.68
N ALA A 127 -9.26 -3.64 -1.93
CA ALA A 127 -9.73 -3.92 -3.29
C ALA A 127 -9.95 -2.62 -4.08
N ALA A 128 -10.60 -1.62 -3.47
CA ALA A 128 -10.81 -0.30 -4.07
C ALA A 128 -9.48 0.41 -4.41
N MET A 129 -8.49 0.31 -3.51
CA MET A 129 -7.16 0.86 -3.75
C MET A 129 -6.45 0.18 -4.93
N GLN A 130 -6.55 -1.16 -5.04
CA GLN A 130 -5.97 -1.89 -6.19
C GLN A 130 -6.68 -1.52 -7.50
N GLU A 131 -8.01 -1.46 -7.50
CA GLU A 131 -8.81 -1.10 -8.67
C GLU A 131 -8.50 0.32 -9.15
N GLU A 132 -8.37 1.28 -8.22
CA GLU A 132 -8.00 2.64 -8.55
C GLU A 132 -6.57 2.74 -9.11
N GLY A 133 -5.61 2.04 -8.50
CA GLY A 133 -4.24 1.97 -9.00
C GLY A 133 -4.15 1.39 -10.42
N ALA A 134 -4.91 0.32 -10.69
CA ALA A 134 -5.05 -0.28 -12.02
C ALA A 134 -5.56 0.73 -13.05
N ARG A 135 -6.64 1.43 -12.70
CA ARG A 135 -7.29 2.44 -13.54
C ARG A 135 -6.35 3.60 -13.87
N LEU A 136 -5.65 4.14 -12.88
CA LEU A 136 -4.69 5.24 -13.06
C LEU A 136 -3.56 4.86 -14.04
N LEU A 137 -3.03 3.64 -13.91
CA LEU A 137 -2.00 3.13 -14.82
C LEU A 137 -2.53 2.95 -16.24
N GLU A 138 -3.69 2.31 -16.39
CA GLU A 138 -4.30 2.09 -17.71
C GLU A 138 -4.56 3.43 -18.42
N GLU A 139 -5.11 4.41 -17.72
CA GLU A 139 -5.34 5.76 -18.25
C GLU A 139 -4.03 6.44 -18.67
N ARG A 140 -2.97 6.33 -17.86
CA ARG A 140 -1.64 6.91 -18.20
C ARG A 140 -1.00 6.23 -19.40
N PHE A 141 -1.10 4.90 -19.51
CA PHE A 141 -0.57 4.13 -20.63
C PHE A 141 -1.37 4.39 -21.91
N ALA A 142 -2.69 4.55 -21.84
CA ALA A 142 -3.50 4.96 -22.97
C ALA A 142 -3.10 6.35 -23.49
N ARG A 143 -2.81 7.31 -22.60
CA ARG A 143 -2.25 8.62 -22.98
C ARG A 143 -0.88 8.48 -23.65
N GLY A 144 0.01 7.65 -23.09
CA GLY A 144 1.33 7.39 -23.67
C GLY A 144 1.26 6.78 -25.07
N LEU A 145 0.32 5.85 -25.31
CA LEU A 145 0.08 5.28 -26.63
C LEU A 145 -0.39 6.35 -27.63
N ALA A 146 -1.35 7.20 -27.23
CA ALA A 146 -1.84 8.29 -28.08
C ALA A 146 -0.75 9.34 -28.38
N ALA A 147 0.18 9.55 -27.46
CA ALA A 147 1.33 10.46 -27.61
C ALA A 147 2.52 9.84 -28.37
N GLY A 148 2.47 8.55 -28.71
CA GLY A 148 3.55 7.84 -29.38
C GLY A 148 4.72 7.44 -28.47
N GLU A 149 4.55 7.49 -27.15
CA GLU A 149 5.53 6.95 -26.18
C GLU A 149 5.57 5.42 -26.18
N LEU A 150 4.47 4.78 -26.59
CA LEU A 150 4.34 3.32 -26.74
C LEU A 150 4.26 2.94 -28.22
N VAL A 151 4.79 1.77 -28.59
CA VAL A 151 4.64 1.24 -29.95
C VAL A 151 3.17 1.02 -30.33
N ALA A 152 2.87 1.23 -31.60
CA ALA A 152 1.53 0.94 -32.13
C ALA A 152 1.16 -0.53 -31.87
N GLY A 153 -0.02 -0.76 -31.30
CA GLY A 153 -0.52 -2.09 -30.94
C GLY A 153 -0.20 -2.55 -29.52
N SER A 154 0.54 -1.77 -28.72
CA SER A 154 0.61 -2.01 -27.27
C SER A 154 -0.79 -1.98 -26.64
N SER A 155 -1.01 -2.85 -25.65
CA SER A 155 -2.24 -2.87 -24.85
C SER A 155 -2.00 -2.15 -23.51
N PRO A 156 -2.60 -0.96 -23.28
CA PRO A 156 -2.50 -0.24 -22.01
C PRO A 156 -2.95 -1.09 -20.82
N THR A 157 -4.06 -1.81 -20.96
CA THR A 157 -4.59 -2.72 -19.93
C THR A 157 -3.60 -3.82 -19.59
N ALA A 158 -3.05 -4.52 -20.60
CA ALA A 158 -2.10 -5.60 -20.34
C ALA A 158 -0.78 -5.09 -19.73
N LEU A 159 -0.35 -3.88 -20.07
CA LEU A 159 0.82 -3.24 -19.45
C LEU A 159 0.54 -2.87 -17.99
N ALA A 160 -0.64 -2.33 -17.68
CA ALA A 160 -1.07 -2.05 -16.31
C ALA A 160 -1.14 -3.33 -15.46
N ASP A 161 -1.73 -4.40 -16.00
CA ASP A 161 -1.79 -5.70 -15.34
C ASP A 161 -0.40 -6.29 -15.07
N ALA A 162 0.52 -6.17 -16.03
CA ALA A 162 1.90 -6.64 -15.86
C ALA A 162 2.65 -5.86 -14.77
N VAL A 163 2.51 -4.53 -14.74
CA VAL A 163 3.09 -3.68 -13.68
C VAL A 163 2.51 -4.05 -12.32
N GLN A 164 1.19 -4.23 -12.22
CA GLN A 164 0.55 -4.66 -10.98
C GLN A 164 0.99 -6.05 -10.53
N ALA A 165 1.17 -7.00 -11.44
CA ALA A 165 1.67 -8.34 -11.10
C ALA A 165 3.08 -8.27 -10.49
N VAL A 166 3.96 -7.44 -11.04
CA VAL A 166 5.30 -7.18 -10.47
C VAL A 166 5.17 -6.53 -9.10
N TRP A 167 4.34 -5.50 -8.96
CA TRP A 167 4.09 -4.79 -7.71
C TRP A 167 3.62 -5.75 -6.60
N HIS A 168 2.65 -6.61 -6.88
CA HIS A 168 2.16 -7.64 -5.95
C HIS A 168 3.27 -8.63 -5.58
N GLY A 169 4.10 -9.03 -6.53
CA GLY A 169 5.25 -9.92 -6.29
C GLY A 169 6.32 -9.30 -5.39
N LEU A 170 6.59 -7.99 -5.53
CA LEU A 170 7.51 -7.25 -4.67
C LEU A 170 6.95 -7.11 -3.25
N SER A 171 5.67 -6.74 -3.13
CA SER A 171 4.92 -6.71 -1.87
C SER A 171 4.95 -8.06 -1.13
N ALA A 172 4.69 -9.15 -1.84
CA ALA A 172 4.69 -10.48 -1.23
C ALA A 172 6.09 -10.91 -0.76
N GLN A 173 7.15 -10.51 -1.47
CA GLN A 173 8.53 -10.82 -1.08
C GLN A 173 9.03 -9.97 0.09
N SER A 174 8.63 -8.69 0.18
CA SER A 174 8.96 -7.86 1.34
C SER A 174 8.36 -8.45 2.63
N ASN A 175 7.12 -8.94 2.57
CA ASN A 175 6.47 -9.64 3.67
C ASN A 175 7.18 -10.94 4.09
N GLN A 176 7.99 -11.53 3.21
CA GLN A 176 8.84 -12.69 3.50
C GLN A 176 10.24 -12.29 4.01
N GLY A 177 10.49 -11.00 4.26
CA GLY A 177 11.76 -10.49 4.77
C GLY A 177 12.86 -10.34 3.73
N VAL A 178 12.52 -10.31 2.43
CA VAL A 178 13.52 -9.99 1.39
C VAL A 178 13.97 -8.53 1.56
N GLY A 179 15.28 -8.32 1.66
CA GLY A 179 15.87 -7.00 1.91
C GLY A 179 15.62 -5.98 0.78
N ARG A 180 15.52 -4.71 1.16
CA ARG A 180 15.24 -3.56 0.27
C ARG A 180 16.10 -3.54 -1.00
N ASP A 181 17.42 -3.66 -0.88
CA ASP A 181 18.33 -3.57 -2.03
C ASP A 181 18.03 -4.65 -3.08
N ARG A 182 17.66 -5.85 -2.64
CA ARG A 182 17.31 -6.95 -3.54
C ARG A 182 15.96 -6.71 -4.22
N LEU A 183 14.99 -6.13 -3.52
CA LEU A 183 13.69 -5.75 -4.09
C LEU A 183 13.83 -4.60 -5.08
N LEU A 184 14.66 -3.59 -4.78
CA LEU A 184 14.97 -2.49 -5.69
C LEU A 184 15.67 -2.99 -6.96
N ALA A 185 16.61 -3.93 -6.83
CA ALA A 185 17.24 -4.56 -7.98
C ALA A 185 16.21 -5.33 -8.86
N ALA A 186 15.28 -6.06 -8.23
CA ALA A 186 14.21 -6.75 -8.94
C ALA A 186 13.25 -5.77 -9.64
N ALA A 187 12.88 -4.67 -8.98
CA ALA A 187 12.09 -3.60 -9.56
C ALA A 187 12.79 -2.99 -10.78
N GLY A 188 14.08 -2.66 -10.70
CA GLY A 188 14.85 -2.13 -11.82
C GLY A 188 14.91 -3.07 -13.03
N ILE A 189 15.10 -4.39 -12.79
CA ILE A 189 15.06 -5.40 -13.87
C ILE A 189 13.66 -5.45 -14.51
N ALA A 190 12.59 -5.45 -13.71
CA ALA A 190 11.23 -5.47 -14.20
C ALA A 190 10.89 -4.23 -15.04
N THR A 191 11.26 -3.04 -14.56
CA THR A 191 11.13 -1.78 -15.30
C THR A 191 11.85 -1.85 -16.65
N HIS A 192 13.10 -2.34 -16.65
CA HIS A 192 13.86 -2.50 -17.89
C HIS A 192 13.19 -3.48 -18.87
N ALA A 193 12.75 -4.64 -18.37
CA ALA A 193 12.09 -5.67 -19.18
C ALA A 193 10.76 -5.18 -19.76
N LEU A 194 9.92 -4.53 -18.94
CA LEU A 194 8.65 -3.95 -19.38
C LEU A 194 8.88 -2.89 -20.45
N LYS A 195 9.90 -2.02 -20.28
CA LYS A 195 10.27 -1.02 -21.29
C LYS A 195 10.49 -1.62 -22.67
N GLN A 196 11.21 -2.75 -22.76
CA GLN A 196 11.47 -3.42 -24.04
C GLN A 196 10.20 -3.91 -24.73
N THR A 197 9.09 -4.13 -24.01
CA THR A 197 7.83 -4.61 -24.60
C THR A 197 7.08 -3.53 -25.37
N TYR A 198 7.36 -2.26 -25.09
CA TYR A 198 6.61 -1.13 -25.65
C TYR A 198 7.47 -0.04 -26.27
N THR A 199 8.80 -0.14 -26.20
CA THR A 199 9.71 0.67 -27.02
C THR A 199 10.11 -0.11 -28.27
N ALA A 200 10.15 0.56 -29.42
CA ALA A 200 10.65 -0.06 -30.65
C ALA A 200 12.08 -0.56 -30.42
N VAL A 201 12.34 -1.82 -30.76
CA VAL A 201 13.70 -2.35 -30.87
C VAL A 201 14.32 -1.67 -32.09
N GLY A 202 15.10 -0.61 -31.85
CA GLY A 202 15.95 0.02 -32.85
C GLY A 202 17.17 -0.83 -33.14
#